data_AF-A0A536JKC3-F1
#
_entry.id   AF-A0A536JKC3-F1
#
_cell.length_a   1.000
_cell.length_b   1.000
_cell.length_c   1.000
_cell.angle_alpha   90.00
_cell.angle_beta   90.00
_cell.angle_gamma   90.00
#
_symmetry.space_group_name_H-M   'P 1'
#
loop_
_entity.id
_entity.type
_entity.pdbx_description
1 polymer ?
#
loop_
_entity_poly.entity_id
_entity_poly.type
_entity_poly.pdbx_seq_one_letter_code
_entity_poly.pdbx_strand_id
1 'polypeptide(L)' 'MAPADITSEVKTSGLRGRGGAGFATGTKWSFINRDAPGPKYVVINADESEPGTSKDRYILENSPHLLVEGI' A
#
# COMPACT_ATOMS: atom_id res chain seq x y z
N MET A 1 17.11 3.93 -4.19
CA MET A 1 16.94 2.49 -3.89
C MET A 1 16.38 1.81 -5.13
N ALA A 2 16.80 0.59 -5.45
CA ALA A 2 16.17 -0.17 -6.52
C ALA A 2 14.77 -0.66 -6.08
N PRO A 3 13.84 -0.94 -7.01
CA PRO A 3 12.50 -1.42 -6.65
C PRO A 3 12.48 -2.70 -5.79
N ALA A 4 13.49 -3.56 -5.95
CA ALA A 4 13.66 -4.75 -5.12
C ALA A 4 14.05 -4.40 -3.67
N ASP A 5 14.90 -3.38 -3.48
CA ASP A 5 15.33 -2.93 -2.16
C ASP A 5 14.13 -2.40 -1.36
N ILE A 6 13.25 -1.61 -2.00
CA ILE A 6 12.03 -1.09 -1.38
C ILE A 6 11.11 -2.23 -0.95
N THR A 7 10.92 -3.26 -1.81
CA THR A 7 10.11 -4.43 -1.46
C THR A 7 10.72 -5.20 -0.27
N SER A 8 12.05 -5.33 -0.24
CA SER A 8 12.78 -5.98 0.87
C SER A 8 12.64 -5.21 2.18
N GLU A 9 12.76 -3.88 2.14
CA GLU A 9 12.59 -3.01 3.30
C GLU A 9 11.16 -3.12 3.87
N VAL A 10 10.14 -3.02 3.02
CA VAL A 10 8.74 -3.18 3.44
C VAL A 10 8.47 -4.57 3.99
N LYS A 11 9.08 -5.62 3.41
CA LYS A 11 8.98 -6.98 3.95
C LYS A 11 9.62 -7.10 5.33
N THR A 12 10.80 -6.50 5.52
CA THR A 12 11.55 -6.50 6.78
C THR A 12 10.83 -5.72 7.88
N SER A 13 10.14 -4.63 7.53
CA SER A 13 9.35 -3.82 8.48
C SER A 13 8.18 -4.59 9.14
N GLY A 14 7.76 -5.71 8.55
CA GLY A 14 6.59 -6.45 9.02
C GLY A 14 5.26 -5.74 8.74
N LEU A 15 5.23 -4.75 7.83
CA LEU A 15 4.00 -4.02 7.49
C LEU A 15 2.89 -4.97 7.04
N ARG A 16 1.71 -4.81 7.66
CA ARG A 16 0.48 -5.53 7.34
C ARG A 16 -0.57 -4.57 6.80
N GLY A 17 -1.43 -5.07 5.92
CA GLY A 17 -2.54 -4.29 5.34
C GLY A 17 -3.46 -3.72 6.42
N ARG A 18 -3.75 -2.42 6.32
CA ARG A 18 -4.57 -1.65 7.29
C ARG A 18 -6.05 -1.54 6.90
N GLY A 19 -6.48 -2.29 5.89
CA GLY A 19 -7.89 -2.41 5.48
C GLY A 19 -8.64 -3.58 6.13
N GLY A 20 -8.16 -4.11 7.26
CA GLY A 20 -8.83 -5.18 8.01
C GLY A 20 -8.22 -6.58 7.83
N ALA A 21 -7.99 -7.03 6.59
CA ALA A 21 -7.50 -8.40 6.32
C ALA A 21 -6.08 -8.70 6.85
N GLY A 22 -5.26 -7.67 7.07
CA GLY A 22 -3.95 -7.83 7.72
C GLY A 22 -2.94 -8.69 6.96
N PHE A 23 -3.05 -8.81 5.63
CA PHE A 23 -2.06 -9.54 4.83
C PHE A 23 -0.71 -8.81 4.80
N ALA A 24 0.41 -9.53 4.74
CA ALA A 24 1.75 -8.92 4.73
C ALA A 24 2.01 -8.15 3.43
N THR A 25 2.27 -6.83 3.54
CA THR A 25 2.35 -5.92 2.38
C THR A 25 3.54 -6.24 1.48
N GLY A 26 4.75 -6.44 2.05
CA GLY A 26 5.94 -6.79 1.27
C GLY A 26 5.80 -8.12 0.52
N THR A 27 5.15 -9.11 1.14
CA THR A 27 4.83 -10.39 0.47
C THR A 27 3.87 -10.18 -0.69
N LYS A 28 2.81 -9.38 -0.52
CA LYS A 28 1.86 -9.07 -1.61
C LYS A 28 2.58 -8.45 -2.80
N TRP A 29 3.49 -7.51 -2.55
CA TRP A 29 4.28 -6.86 -3.61
C TRP A 29 5.19 -7.84 -4.37
N SER A 30 5.74 -8.83 -3.68
CA SER A 30 6.61 -9.85 -4.29
C SER A 30 5.90 -10.77 -5.29
N PHE A 31 4.56 -10.80 -5.30
CA PHE A 31 3.80 -11.59 -6.26
C PHE A 31 3.70 -10.94 -7.64
N ILE A 32 4.03 -9.66 -7.76
CA ILE A 32 3.98 -8.95 -9.03
C ILE A 32 5.16 -9.39 -9.91
N ASN A 33 4.86 -10.10 -10.99
CA ASN A 33 5.84 -10.38 -12.03
C ASN A 33 6.18 -9.08 -12.79
N ARG A 34 7.37 -8.53 -12.52
CA ARG A 34 7.83 -7.27 -13.12
C ARG A 34 8.13 -7.40 -14.62
N ASP A 35 8.46 -8.60 -15.08
CA ASP A 35 8.83 -8.89 -16.47
C ASP A 35 7.60 -9.23 -17.34
N ALA A 36 6.42 -9.39 -16.73
CA ALA A 36 5.19 -9.60 -17.49
C ALA A 36 4.92 -8.41 -18.43
N PRO A 37 4.44 -8.64 -19.66
CA PRO A 37 4.14 -7.55 -20.59
C PRO A 37 2.98 -6.67 -20.08
N GLY A 38 2.96 -5.40 -20.51
CA GLY A 38 1.91 -4.44 -20.19
C GLY A 38 2.17 -3.57 -18.95
N PRO A 39 1.30 -2.59 -18.68
CA PRO A 39 1.42 -1.67 -17.56
C PRO A 39 1.09 -2.33 -16.23
N LYS A 40 1.67 -1.81 -15.14
CA LYS A 40 1.44 -2.25 -13.76
C LYS A 40 0.86 -1.07 -13.03
N TYR A 41 -0.12 -1.33 -12.16
CA TYR A 41 -0.86 -0.28 -11.49
C TYR A 41 -0.80 -0.45 -9.97
N VAL A 42 -0.76 0.68 -9.28
CA VAL A 42 -1.03 0.77 -7.85
C VAL A 42 -2.44 1.33 -7.70
N VAL A 43 -3.29 0.60 -6.99
CA VAL A 43 -4.66 1.02 -6.71
C VAL A 43 -4.78 1.27 -5.22
N ILE A 44 -5.12 2.51 -4.87
CA ILE A 44 -5.43 2.89 -3.50
C ILE A 44 -6.92 2.65 -3.27
N ASN A 45 -7.24 1.86 -2.25
CA ASN A 45 -8.61 1.71 -1.79
C ASN A 45 -8.86 2.76 -0.69
N ALA A 46 -9.66 3.76 -1.02
CA ALA A 46 -10.11 4.82 -0.12
C ALA A 46 -11.63 4.73 0.17
N ASP A 47 -12.26 3.59 -0.15
CA ASP A 47 -13.66 3.33 0.19
C ASP A 47 -13.76 2.91 1.67
N GLU A 48 -13.64 3.89 2.56
CA GLU A 48 -13.71 3.73 4.02
C GLU A 48 -15.16 3.56 4.49
N SER A 49 -15.81 2.45 4.10
CA SER A 49 -17.25 2.22 4.26
C SER A 49 -17.66 1.52 5.58
N GLU A 50 -16.70 1.03 6.36
CA GLU A 50 -16.98 0.38 7.64
C GLU A 50 -17.50 1.38 8.69
N PRO A 51 -18.65 1.13 9.35
CA PRO A 51 -19.17 2.03 10.36
C PRO A 51 -18.17 2.31 11.50
N GLY A 52 -17.88 3.58 11.73
CA GLY A 52 -16.97 4.02 12.79
C GLY A 52 -15.51 4.17 12.36
N THR A 53 -15.15 3.86 11.11
CA THR A 53 -13.83 4.20 10.57
C THR A 53 -13.83 5.62 9.97
N SER A 54 -12.71 6.32 10.15
CA SER A 54 -12.48 7.67 9.60
C SER A 54 -10.98 8.02 9.46
N LYS A 55 -10.12 6.99 9.56
CA LYS A 55 -8.66 7.13 9.54
C LYS A 55 -8.16 7.52 8.15
N ASP A 56 -8.78 6.98 7.10
CA ASP A 56 -8.37 7.23 5.72
C ASP A 56 -8.82 8.62 5.31
N ARG A 57 -10.07 9.00 5.64
CA ARG A 57 -10.57 10.37 5.48
C ARG A 57 -9.64 11.40 6.13
N TYR A 58 -9.22 11.15 7.38
CA TYR A 58 -8.33 12.08 8.09
C TYR A 58 -7.00 12.30 7.35
N ILE A 59 -6.35 11.22 6.89
CA ILE A 59 -5.10 11.30 6.13
C ILE A 59 -5.31 12.04 4.80
N LEU A 60 -6.39 11.73 4.08
CA LEU A 60 -6.72 12.36 2.80
C LEU A 60 -6.95 13.87 2.93
N GLU A 61 -7.66 14.30 3.97
CA GLU A 61 -8.00 15.72 4.17
C GLU A 61 -6.84 16.52 4.76
N ASN A 62 -6.09 15.95 5.71
CA ASN A 62 -5.15 16.72 6.55
C ASN A 62 -3.68 16.46 6.20
N SER A 63 -3.36 15.35 5.54
CA SER A 63 -1.99 14.99 5.16
C SER A 63 -1.92 14.22 3.84
N PRO A 64 -2.53 14.75 2.75
CA PRO A 64 -2.63 14.03 1.47
C PRO A 64 -1.27 13.70 0.85
N HIS A 65 -0.23 14.49 1.16
CA HIS A 65 1.12 14.23 0.69
C HIS A 65 1.68 12.89 1.20
N LEU A 66 1.30 12.44 2.40
CA LEU A 66 1.72 11.13 2.92
C LEU A 66 1.16 9.98 2.07
N LEU A 67 -0.05 10.15 1.52
CA LEU A 67 -0.60 9.19 0.59
C LEU A 67 0.17 9.22 -0.74
N VAL A 68 0.35 10.42 -1.31
CA VAL A 68 1.01 10.58 -2.62
C VAL A 68 2.48 10.12 -2.57
N GLU A 69 3.20 10.37 -1.48
CA GLU A 69 4.58 9.92 -1.27
C GLU A 69 4.68 8.39 -1.18
N GLY A 70 3.66 7.73 -0.63
CA GLY A 70 3.61 6.28 -0.52
C GLY A 70 3.19 5.53 -1.80
N ILE A 71 2.73 6.25 -2.83
CA ILE A 71 2.34 5.70 -4.15
C ILE A 71 3.56 5.60 -5.06
#